data_AF-A0AAE0V8U2-F1
#
_entry.id   AF-A0AAE0V8U2-F1
#
_cell.length_a   1.000
_cell.length_b   1.000
_cell.length_c   1.000
_cell.angle_alpha   90.00
_cell.angle_beta   90.00
_cell.angle_gamma   90.00
#
_symmetry.space_group_name_H-M   'P 1'
#
loop_
_entity.id
_entity.type
_entity.pdbx_description
1 polymer ?
#
loop_
_entity_poly.entity_id
_entity_poly.type
_entity_poly.pdbx_seq_one_letter_code
_entity_poly.pdbx_strand_id
1 'polypeptide(L)'
;MAVIVNPGLDRSGEDKAAMMTLPPTKRQKIKKNAFGATAPPFIDYLKEILRRYPDGGQILKELIQNADDAGASKTVFIHDERRYGTDSVWSPAMGKYQGPALYAFNDADFTEEDWEGIQRAGRSIKHDDPTKVGRFGIGFNSVYHVT
;
A
#
# COMPACT_ATOMS: atom_id res chain seq x y z
N MET A 1 -3.18 -5.10 -7.84
CA MET A 1 -2.17 -4.02 -7.76
C MET A 1 -2.72 -2.77 -8.46
N ALA A 2 -3.12 -1.75 -7.70
CA ALA A 2 -3.41 -0.43 -8.27
C ALA A 2 -2.07 0.25 -8.56
N VAL A 3 -1.71 0.37 -9.83
CA VAL A 3 -0.46 1.02 -10.24
C VAL A 3 -0.79 2.46 -10.57
N ILE A 4 -0.45 3.38 -9.67
CA ILE A 4 -0.37 4.81 -9.98
C ILE A 4 1.06 5.06 -10.47
N VAL A 5 1.21 5.49 -11.72
CA VAL A 5 2.51 5.79 -12.35
C VAL A 5 2.74 7.29 -12.39
N ASN A 6 3.87 7.77 -11.87
CA ASN A 6 4.41 9.09 -12.20
C ASN A 6 5.94 8.97 -12.46
N PRO A 7 6.50 9.52 -13.55
CA PRO A 7 7.91 9.32 -13.92
C PRO A 7 8.82 10.52 -13.59
N GLY A 8 10.05 10.23 -13.12
CA GLY A 8 11.18 11.16 -12.94
C GLY A 8 11.69 11.13 -11.49
N LEU A 9 12.97 10.97 -11.15
CA LEU A 9 14.22 11.33 -11.83
C LEU A 9 15.39 10.43 -11.34
N ASP A 10 16.52 10.55 -12.05
CA ASP A 10 17.71 9.69 -12.17
C ASP A 10 18.64 9.54 -10.95
N ARG A 11 19.40 8.43 -10.94
CA ARG A 11 20.48 8.04 -10.01
C ARG A 11 21.80 8.69 -10.44
N SER A 12 22.69 9.02 -9.49
CA SER A 12 24.14 8.85 -9.71
C SER A 12 24.94 9.08 -8.42
N GLY A 13 25.94 8.23 -8.18
CA GLY A 13 27.11 8.59 -7.37
C GLY A 13 27.56 7.56 -6.33
N GLU A 14 28.22 6.49 -6.77
CA GLU A 14 29.15 5.75 -5.92
C GLU A 14 30.51 6.46 -5.91
N ASP A 15 31.15 6.58 -4.74
CA ASP A 15 32.60 6.80 -4.67
C ASP A 15 33.19 6.03 -3.47
N LYS A 16 34.18 5.19 -3.75
CA LYS A 16 34.88 4.30 -2.80
C LYS A 16 36.18 4.97 -2.34
N ALA A 17 36.38 5.10 -1.03
CA ALA A 17 37.69 5.33 -0.42
C ALA A 17 37.94 4.29 0.68
N ALA A 18 39.01 3.51 0.52
CA ALA A 18 39.45 2.49 1.47
C ALA A 18 40.25 3.15 2.61
N MET A 19 39.81 2.97 3.85
CA MET A 19 40.58 3.30 5.05
C MET A 19 40.63 2.08 6.00
N MET A 20 41.83 1.76 6.43
CA MET A 20 42.21 0.61 7.25
C MET A 20 41.53 0.65 8.64
N THR A 21 40.56 -0.23 8.90
CA THR A 21 39.89 -0.34 10.21
C THR A 21 40.27 -1.63 10.94
N LEU A 22 40.71 -1.47 12.20
CA LEU A 22 41.02 -2.52 13.18
C LEU A 22 39.83 -3.50 13.39
N PRO A 23 40.07 -4.76 13.79
CA PRO A 23 39.00 -5.74 13.93
C PRO A 23 38.01 -5.34 15.04
N PRO A 24 36.68 -5.40 14.78
CA PRO A 24 35.68 -5.04 15.78
C PRO A 24 35.64 -6.09 16.88
N THR A 25 35.77 -5.66 18.13
CA THR A 25 35.51 -6.49 19.31
C THR A 25 34.04 -6.90 19.34
N LYS A 26 33.78 -8.22 19.32
CA LYS A 26 32.42 -8.78 19.46
C LYS A 26 31.87 -8.47 20.86
N ARG A 27 31.22 -7.31 21.03
CA ARG A 27 30.29 -7.10 22.15
C ARG A 27 29.12 -8.06 21.96
N GLN A 28 29.07 -9.12 22.75
CA GLN A 28 27.87 -9.93 22.89
C GLN A 28 26.76 -9.02 23.42
N LYS A 29 25.78 -8.70 22.57
CA LYS A 29 24.56 -8.01 22.98
C LYS A 29 23.79 -8.95 23.91
N ILE A 30 23.81 -8.65 25.20
CA ILE A 30 22.91 -9.28 26.17
C ILE A 30 21.49 -8.95 25.70
N LYS A 31 20.75 -9.96 25.22
CA LYS A 31 19.32 -9.83 24.94
C LYS A 31 18.61 -9.64 26.28
N LYS A 32 18.35 -8.39 26.65
CA LYS A 32 17.36 -8.09 27.69
C LYS A 32 16.02 -8.60 27.17
N ASN A 33 15.48 -9.65 27.80
CA ASN A 33 14.11 -10.06 27.56
C ASN A 33 13.20 -8.95 28.09
N ALA A 34 12.75 -8.07 27.20
CA ALA A 34 11.80 -7.02 27.55
C ALA A 34 10.46 -7.67 27.89
N PHE A 35 9.98 -7.49 29.12
CA PHE A 35 8.65 -7.89 29.53
C PHE A 35 7.63 -6.90 28.96
N GLY A 36 6.65 -7.40 28.20
CA GLY A 36 5.59 -6.57 27.61
C GLY A 36 4.91 -7.26 26.43
N ALA A 37 3.69 -6.82 26.11
CA ALA A 37 2.99 -7.28 24.92
C ALA A 37 3.73 -6.81 23.66
N THR A 38 3.95 -7.72 22.71
CA THR A 38 4.46 -7.37 21.38
C THR A 38 3.26 -6.95 20.52
N ALA A 39 3.34 -5.80 19.85
CA ALA A 39 2.32 -5.40 18.91
C ALA A 39 2.19 -6.48 17.82
N PRO A 40 0.97 -6.95 17.51
CA PRO A 40 0.79 -7.95 16.47
C PRO A 40 1.29 -7.41 15.12
N PRO A 41 1.76 -8.28 14.22
CA PRO A 41 2.08 -7.91 12.85
C PRO A 41 0.93 -7.16 12.18
N PHE A 42 1.25 -6.15 11.35
CA PHE A 42 0.25 -5.40 10.60
C PHE A 42 -0.66 -6.30 9.73
N ILE A 43 -0.12 -7.42 9.25
CA ILE A 43 -0.89 -8.43 8.51
C ILE A 43 -2.06 -9.00 9.33
N ASP A 44 -1.92 -9.15 10.65
CA ASP A 44 -3.00 -9.68 11.47
C ASP A 44 -4.13 -8.66 11.65
N TYR A 45 -3.78 -7.37 11.68
CA TYR A 45 -4.78 -6.29 11.62
C TYR A 45 -5.55 -6.30 10.29
N LEU A 46 -4.84 -6.44 9.16
CA LEU A 46 -5.49 -6.57 7.85
C LEU A 46 -6.41 -7.78 7.79
N LYS A 47 -5.99 -8.96 8.27
CA LYS A 47 -6.85 -10.15 8.33
C LYS A 47 -8.12 -9.91 9.14
N GLU A 48 -8.03 -9.17 10.25
CA GLU A 48 -9.19 -8.85 11.05
C GLU A 48 -10.18 -7.94 10.30
N ILE A 49 -9.66 -6.95 9.56
CA ILE A 49 -10.48 -6.13 8.67
C ILE A 49 -11.16 -7.03 7.64
N LEU A 50 -10.41 -7.84 6.90
CA LEU A 50 -10.95 -8.65 5.80
C LEU A 50 -12.04 -9.61 6.29
N ARG A 51 -11.90 -10.17 7.49
CA ARG A 51 -12.95 -11.02 8.11
C ARG A 51 -14.29 -10.30 8.31
N ARG A 52 -14.28 -8.97 8.44
CA ARG A 52 -15.50 -8.16 8.58
C ARG A 52 -16.16 -7.84 7.22
N TYR A 53 -15.51 -8.17 6.10
CA TYR A 53 -15.97 -7.90 4.73
C TYR A 53 -15.94 -9.19 3.87
N PRO A 54 -16.70 -10.24 4.23
CA PRO A 54 -16.53 -11.59 3.66
C PRO A 54 -16.85 -11.71 2.17
N ASP A 55 -17.68 -10.83 1.61
CA ASP A 55 -18.33 -11.10 0.32
C ASP A 55 -17.62 -10.54 -0.91
N GLY A 56 -16.51 -9.80 -0.76
CA GLY A 56 -15.70 -9.27 -1.88
C GLY A 56 -16.40 -8.22 -2.78
N GLY A 57 -17.71 -8.28 -2.96
CA GLY A 57 -18.53 -7.34 -3.74
C GLY A 57 -18.62 -5.94 -3.12
N GLN A 58 -18.15 -5.78 -1.87
CA GLN A 58 -17.95 -4.47 -1.26
C GLN A 58 -16.80 -3.70 -1.90
N ILE A 59 -15.79 -4.36 -2.49
CA ILE A 59 -14.60 -3.69 -3.04
C ILE A 59 -14.97 -2.65 -4.10
N LEU A 60 -15.86 -3.01 -5.04
CA LEU A 60 -16.29 -2.08 -6.08
C LEU A 60 -17.07 -0.90 -5.50
N LYS A 61 -17.90 -1.14 -4.48
CA LYS A 61 -18.68 -0.09 -3.82
C LYS A 61 -17.78 0.91 -3.10
N GLU A 62 -16.76 0.43 -2.40
CA GLU A 62 -15.77 1.27 -1.71
C GLU A 62 -14.94 2.09 -2.71
N LEU A 63 -14.54 1.50 -3.84
CA LEU A 63 -13.81 2.23 -4.89
C LEU A 63 -14.68 3.29 -5.59
N ILE A 64 -15.97 3.02 -5.78
CA ILE A 64 -16.93 4.02 -6.29
C ILE A 64 -17.11 5.16 -5.27
N GLN A 65 -17.25 4.85 -3.98
CA GLN A 65 -17.36 5.86 -2.93
C GLN A 65 -16.11 6.74 -2.84
N ASN A 66 -14.91 6.17 -2.93
CA ASN A 66 -13.68 6.96 -2.97
C ASN A 66 -13.63 7.92 -4.16
N ALA A 67 -14.16 7.51 -5.32
CA ALA A 67 -14.25 8.38 -6.49
C ALA A 67 -15.28 9.51 -6.28
N ASP A 68 -16.43 9.20 -5.69
CA ASP A 68 -17.46 10.19 -5.34
C ASP A 68 -16.95 11.22 -4.31
N ASP A 69 -16.28 10.77 -3.26
CA ASP A 69 -15.62 11.60 -2.24
C ASP A 69 -14.55 12.54 -2.82
N ALA A 70 -13.89 12.10 -3.90
CA ALA A 70 -12.90 12.90 -4.64
C ALA A 70 -13.55 13.86 -5.66
N GLY A 71 -14.87 13.80 -5.84
CA GLY A 71 -15.60 14.62 -6.82
C GLY A 71 -15.46 14.15 -8.27
N ALA A 72 -15.12 12.86 -8.49
CA ALA A 72 -14.99 12.29 -9.82
C ALA A 72 -16.34 12.27 -10.56
N SER A 73 -16.31 12.54 -11.87
CA SER A 73 -17.48 12.45 -12.75
C SER A 73 -17.59 11.09 -13.44
N LYS A 74 -16.51 10.32 -13.44
CA LYS A 74 -16.39 9.03 -14.13
C LYS A 74 -15.57 8.04 -13.32
N THR A 75 -16.05 6.81 -13.25
CA THR A 75 -15.33 5.66 -12.70
C THR A 75 -15.35 4.51 -13.71
N VAL A 76 -14.22 3.84 -13.91
CA VAL A 76 -14.06 2.72 -14.86
C VAL A 76 -13.35 1.55 -14.16
N PHE A 77 -13.90 0.34 -14.33
CA PHE A 77 -13.29 -0.90 -13.87
C PHE A 77 -12.90 -1.77 -15.07
N ILE A 78 -11.67 -2.28 -15.08
CA ILE A 78 -11.16 -3.11 -16.17
C ILE A 78 -10.54 -4.37 -15.56
N HIS A 79 -11.07 -5.53 -15.90
CA HIS A 79 -10.37 -6.80 -15.68
C HIS A 79 -9.43 -7.05 -16.86
N ASP A 80 -8.14 -6.90 -16.63
CA ASP A 80 -7.09 -7.07 -17.62
C ASP A 80 -6.39 -8.42 -17.42
N GLU A 81 -6.53 -9.31 -18.39
CA GLU A 81 -5.95 -10.67 -18.34
C GLU A 81 -4.52 -10.75 -18.90
N ARG A 82 -3.95 -9.61 -19.34
CA ARG A 82 -2.60 -9.56 -19.89
C ARG A 82 -1.55 -9.97 -18.85
N ARG A 83 -0.41 -10.41 -19.36
CA ARG A 83 0.80 -10.72 -18.58
C ARG A 83 1.96 -9.89 -19.12
N TYR A 84 2.68 -9.23 -18.23
CA TYR A 84 3.83 -8.41 -18.55
C TYR A 84 5.14 -9.20 -18.38
N GLY A 85 6.20 -8.74 -19.05
CA GLY A 85 7.53 -9.33 -18.89
C GLY A 85 8.11 -9.10 -17.49
N THR A 86 9.06 -9.95 -17.10
CA THR A 86 9.71 -9.94 -15.78
C THR A 86 11.19 -9.54 -15.82
N ASP A 87 11.72 -9.21 -17.00
CA ASP A 87 13.16 -8.99 -17.20
C ASP A 87 13.66 -7.63 -16.69
N SER A 88 12.75 -6.68 -16.49
CA SER A 88 13.07 -5.30 -16.06
C SER A 88 12.16 -4.85 -14.91
N VAL A 89 12.08 -5.68 -13.86
CA VAL A 89 11.36 -5.36 -12.62
C VAL A 89 12.31 -4.91 -11.51
N TRP A 90 11.81 -4.15 -10.53
CA TRP A 90 12.63 -3.62 -9.41
C TRP A 90 13.38 -4.71 -8.63
N SER A 91 12.75 -5.86 -8.43
CA SER A 91 13.40 -7.04 -7.84
C SER A 91 12.78 -8.33 -8.40
N PRO A 92 13.52 -9.45 -8.43
CA PRO A 92 12.99 -10.73 -8.95
C PRO A 92 11.69 -11.17 -8.26
N ALA A 93 11.52 -10.85 -6.97
CA ALA A 93 10.32 -11.18 -6.21
C ALA A 93 9.05 -10.48 -6.70
N MET A 94 9.17 -9.41 -7.50
CA MET A 94 8.02 -8.71 -8.08
C MET A 94 7.48 -9.36 -9.33
N GLY A 95 8.20 -10.31 -9.95
CA GLY A 95 7.75 -10.98 -11.17
C GLY A 95 6.38 -11.66 -11.02
N LYS A 96 6.05 -12.15 -9.81
CA LYS A 96 4.73 -12.74 -9.51
C LYS A 96 3.54 -11.78 -9.63
N TYR A 97 3.78 -10.46 -9.62
CA TYR A 97 2.74 -9.44 -9.70
C TYR A 97 2.51 -8.91 -11.14
N GLN A 98 3.25 -9.43 -12.13
CA GLN A 98 3.14 -9.02 -13.54
C GLN A 98 1.98 -9.73 -14.30
N GLY A 99 1.05 -10.35 -13.58
CA GLY A 99 -0.06 -11.13 -14.14
C GLY A 99 -1.36 -10.33 -14.31
N PRO A 100 -2.49 -11.04 -14.51
CA PRO A 100 -3.81 -10.43 -14.59
C PRO A 100 -4.12 -9.51 -13.40
N ALA A 101 -4.84 -8.41 -13.67
CA ALA A 101 -5.16 -7.40 -12.66
C ALA A 101 -6.53 -6.77 -12.89
N LEU A 102 -7.17 -6.36 -11.79
CA LEU A 102 -8.30 -5.45 -11.81
C LEU A 102 -7.77 -4.01 -11.70
N TYR A 103 -8.03 -3.20 -12.71
CA TYR A 103 -7.78 -1.76 -12.70
C TYR A 103 -9.07 -1.03 -12.29
N ALA A 104 -8.91 -0.02 -11.44
CA ALA A 104 -9.95 0.93 -11.09
C ALA A 104 -9.43 2.34 -11.39
N PHE A 105 -10.13 3.07 -12.24
CA PHE A 105 -9.81 4.43 -12.66
C PHE A 105 -10.96 5.36 -12.28
N ASN A 106 -10.63 6.58 -11.85
CA ASN A 106 -11.55 7.70 -11.79
C ASN A 106 -10.87 8.97 -12.31
N ASP A 107 -11.64 9.99 -12.68
CA ASP A 107 -11.15 11.22 -13.29
C ASP A 107 -10.89 12.37 -12.30
N ALA A 108 -10.82 12.09 -11.00
CA ALA A 108 -10.33 13.04 -10.00
C ALA A 108 -8.83 12.85 -9.72
N ASP A 109 -8.15 13.95 -9.40
CA ASP A 109 -6.75 13.94 -9.01
C ASP A 109 -6.60 13.73 -7.49
N PHE A 110 -5.53 13.04 -7.08
CA PHE A 110 -5.18 12.94 -5.66
C PHE A 110 -4.69 14.27 -5.11
N THR A 111 -5.16 14.64 -3.93
CA THR A 111 -4.58 15.72 -3.12
C THR A 111 -3.39 15.23 -2.29
N GLU A 112 -2.63 16.14 -1.69
CA GLU A 112 -1.56 15.77 -0.75
C GLU A 112 -2.13 15.01 0.46
N GLU A 113 -3.31 15.40 0.94
CA GLU A 113 -4.01 14.70 2.02
C GLU A 113 -4.43 13.28 1.62
N ASP A 114 -4.79 13.05 0.35
CA ASP A 114 -5.13 11.71 -0.15
C ASP A 114 -3.89 10.82 -0.23
N TRP A 115 -2.74 11.38 -0.65
CA TRP A 115 -1.45 10.69 -0.64
C TRP A 115 -0.98 10.30 0.76
N GLU A 116 -1.17 11.17 1.75
CA GLU A 116 -0.91 10.83 3.14
C GLU A 116 -1.90 9.79 3.68
N GLY A 117 -3.18 9.92 3.30
CA GLY A 117 -4.27 9.09 3.76
C GLY A 117 -4.13 7.63 3.31
N ILE A 118 -3.79 7.40 2.03
CA ILE A 118 -3.69 6.04 1.46
C ILE A 118 -2.57 5.21 2.10
N GLN A 119 -1.54 5.86 2.66
CA GLN A 119 -0.44 5.21 3.36
C GLN A 119 -0.82 4.75 4.78
N ARG A 120 -1.87 5.32 5.38
CA ARG A 120 -2.28 5.07 6.77
C ARG A 120 -3.33 3.97 6.85
N ALA A 121 -2.96 2.77 6.43
CA ALA A 121 -3.84 1.61 6.50
C ALA A 121 -4.24 1.33 7.97
N GLY A 122 -5.50 1.63 8.31
CA GLY A 122 -6.06 1.40 9.64
C GLY A 122 -5.99 2.55 10.65
N ARG A 123 -5.48 3.73 10.25
CA ARG A 123 -5.55 4.95 11.07
C ARG A 123 -6.18 6.07 10.26
N SER A 124 -7.51 6.17 10.34
CA SER A 124 -8.20 7.33 9.78
C SER A 124 -7.89 8.59 10.56
N ILE A 125 -7.54 9.64 9.82
CA ILE A 125 -7.41 11.02 10.28
C ILE A 125 -8.78 11.74 10.19
N LYS A 126 -9.74 11.18 9.44
CA LYS A 126 -11.03 11.79 9.13
C LYS A 126 -12.05 11.54 10.26
N HIS A 127 -11.74 11.97 11.47
CA HIS A 127 -12.71 11.95 12.58
C HIS A 127 -13.62 13.21 12.57
N ASP A 128 -13.25 14.25 11.81
CA ASP A 128 -13.83 15.60 11.93
C ASP A 128 -14.60 16.11 10.69
N ASP A 129 -14.72 15.33 9.59
CA ASP A 129 -15.51 15.75 8.43
C ASP A 129 -16.77 14.86 8.27
N PRO A 130 -17.97 15.36 8.61
CA PRO A 130 -19.22 14.61 8.52
C PRO A 130 -19.75 14.47 7.09
N THR A 131 -19.15 15.16 6.11
CA THR A 131 -19.58 15.10 4.69
C THR A 131 -18.88 14.02 3.89
N LYS A 132 -17.71 13.54 4.36
CA LYS A 132 -16.95 12.45 3.74
C LYS A 132 -17.42 11.12 4.30
N VAL A 133 -18.12 10.32 3.49
CA VAL A 133 -18.70 9.05 3.93
C VAL A 133 -17.66 7.95 3.75
N GLY A 134 -16.92 7.68 4.81
CA GLY A 134 -15.94 6.60 4.83
C GLY A 134 -15.39 6.40 6.24
N ARG A 135 -16.08 5.58 7.04
CA ARG A 135 -15.61 5.24 8.38
C ARG A 135 -14.27 4.51 8.24
N PHE A 136 -13.19 5.20 8.61
CA PHE A 136 -11.89 4.64 8.99
C PHE A 136 -10.81 4.38 7.93
N GLY A 137 -10.94 4.78 6.65
CA GLY A 137 -9.94 4.38 5.64
C GLY A 137 -9.79 2.85 5.54
N ILE A 138 -10.80 2.12 6.04
CA ILE A 138 -10.92 0.66 6.04
C ILE A 138 -11.46 0.19 4.69
N GLY A 139 -12.29 1.02 4.03
CA GLY A 139 -12.87 0.75 2.71
C GLY A 139 -11.82 0.41 1.66
N PHE A 140 -10.72 1.18 1.61
CA PHE A 140 -9.60 0.87 0.72
C PHE A 140 -8.95 -0.48 1.04
N ASN A 141 -8.84 -0.88 2.31
CA ASN A 141 -8.25 -2.17 2.68
C ASN A 141 -9.04 -3.37 2.14
N SER A 142 -10.29 -3.18 1.69
CA SER A 142 -11.05 -4.23 1.02
C SER A 142 -10.33 -4.80 -0.22
N VAL A 143 -9.47 -4.01 -0.88
CA VAL A 143 -8.67 -4.45 -2.04
C VAL A 143 -7.72 -5.61 -1.71
N TYR A 144 -7.34 -5.82 -0.45
CA TYR A 144 -6.49 -6.95 -0.06
C TYR A 144 -7.20 -8.31 -0.14
N HIS A 145 -8.50 -8.35 -0.46
CA HIS A 145 -9.16 -9.61 -0.86
C HIS A 145 -8.70 -10.11 -2.23
N VAL A 146 -8.20 -9.22 -3.09
CA VAL A 146 -7.86 -9.56 -4.48
C VAL A 146 -6.36 -9.43 -4.79
N THR A 147 -5.56 -8.79 -3.93
CA THR A 147 -4.12 -8.57 -4.18
C THR A 147 -3.28 -8.47 -2.93
#